data_AF-A0A957TS49-F1
#
_entry.id   AF-A0A957TS49-F1
#
_cell.length_a   1.000
_cell.length_b   1.000
_cell.length_c   1.000
_cell.angle_alpha   90.00
_cell.angle_beta   90.00
_cell.angle_gamma   90.00
#
_symmetry.space_group_name_H-M   'P 1'
#
loop_
_entity.id
_entity.type
_entity.pdbx_description
1 polymer ?
#
loop_
_entity_poly.entity_id
_entity_poly.type
_entity_poly.pdbx_seq_one_letter_code
_entity_poly.pdbx_strand_id
1 'polypeptide(L)' 'MEQELDIASGGRILDVGCGTGRHAVELARRGYQVTGLDFSAGMLAEAQIL' A
#
# COMPACT_ATOMS: atom_id res chain seq x y z
N MET A 1 1.00 1.92 15.07
CA MET A 1 0.86 2.63 13.77
C MET A 1 -0.54 2.44 13.19
N GLU A 2 -0.98 1.25 12.77
CA GLU A 2 -2.38 1.05 12.30
C GLU A 2 -3.42 1.23 13.42
N GLN A 3 -3.14 0.78 14.65
CA GLN A 3 -4.06 0.97 15.79
C GLN A 3 -4.23 2.44 16.23
N GLU A 4 -3.39 3.35 15.73
CA GLU A 4 -3.50 4.79 16.02
C GLU A 4 -4.35 5.53 14.98
N LEU A 5 -4.62 4.88 13.84
CA LEU A 5 -5.43 5.42 12.77
C LEU A 5 -6.77 4.68 12.84
N ASP A 6 -7.85 5.38 13.17
CA ASP A 6 -9.22 4.85 13.21
C ASP A 6 -9.72 4.54 11.78
N ILE A 7 -9.07 3.58 11.14
CA ILE A 7 -9.37 3.13 9.78
C ILE A 7 -10.33 1.96 9.92
N ALA A 8 -11.51 2.11 9.32
CA ALA A 8 -12.49 1.04 9.24
C ALA A 8 -11.86 -0.23 8.63
N SER A 9 -12.27 -1.40 9.11
CA SER A 9 -11.91 -2.68 8.47
C SER A 9 -12.31 -2.63 6.99
N GLY A 10 -11.39 -2.98 6.09
CA GLY A 10 -11.61 -2.83 4.65
C GLY A 10 -11.42 -1.40 4.11
N GLY A 11 -10.90 -0.49 4.92
CA GLY A 11 -10.65 0.90 4.56
C GLY A 11 -9.67 1.06 3.38
N ARG A 12 -9.68 2.26 2.80
CA ARG A 12 -8.83 2.63 1.67
C ARG A 12 -7.56 3.34 2.15
N ILE A 13 -6.40 2.92 1.64
CA ILE A 13 -5.09 3.48 1.98
C ILE A 13 -4.37 3.90 0.71
N LEU A 14 -3.75 5.08 0.74
CA LEU A 14 -2.80 5.55 -0.26
C LEU A 14 -1.38 5.45 0.31
N ASP A 15 -0.53 4.63 -0.31
CA ASP A 15 0.88 4.46 0.02
C ASP A 15 1.73 5.35 -0.91
N VAL A 16 2.27 6.45 -0.38
CA VAL A 16 3.02 7.46 -1.16
C VAL A 16 4.52 7.23 -1.01
N GLY A 17 5.22 7.06 -2.13
CA GLY A 17 6.58 6.54 -2.15
C GLY A 17 6.60 5.03 -1.89
N CYS A 18 5.66 4.29 -2.51
CA CYS A 18 5.44 2.88 -2.21
C CYS A 18 6.63 1.98 -2.59
N GLY A 19 7.58 2.48 -3.37
CA GLY A 19 8.72 1.71 -3.87
C GLY A 19 8.24 0.45 -4.58
N THR A 20 8.83 -0.69 -4.21
CA THR A 20 8.45 -2.02 -4.72
C THR A 20 7.21 -2.63 -4.04
N GLY A 21 6.45 -1.84 -3.26
CA GLY A 21 5.12 -2.21 -2.76
C GLY A 21 5.10 -3.06 -1.49
N ARG A 22 6.21 -3.18 -0.76
CA ARG A 22 6.29 -4.03 0.45
C ARG A 22 5.18 -3.75 1.48
N HIS A 23 4.91 -2.47 1.76
CA HIS A 23 3.87 -2.06 2.71
C HIS A 23 2.48 -2.23 2.12
N ALA A 24 2.28 -1.82 0.86
CA ALA A 24 1.03 -2.01 0.15
C ALA A 24 0.56 -3.47 0.15
N VAL A 25 1.46 -4.43 -0.09
CA VAL A 25 1.15 -5.87 -0.07
C VAL A 25 0.72 -6.34 1.32
N GLU A 26 1.45 -5.94 2.36
CA GLU A 26 1.11 -6.32 3.74
C GLU A 26 -0.25 -5.75 4.17
N LEU A 27 -0.53 -4.49 3.82
CA LEU A 27 -1.81 -3.85 4.09
C LEU A 27 -2.96 -4.50 3.31
N ALA A 28 -2.74 -4.85 2.03
CA ALA A 28 -3.73 -5.58 1.24
C ALA A 28 -4.05 -6.95 1.84
N ARG A 29 -3.04 -7.69 2.34
CA ARG A 29 -3.23 -8.98 3.03
C ARG A 29 -4.06 -8.88 4.30
N ARG A 30 -4.04 -7.71 4.97
CA ARG A 30 -4.86 -7.41 6.15
C ARG A 30 -6.28 -6.98 5.79
N GLY A 31 -6.61 -6.92 4.50
CA GLY A 31 -7.95 -6.63 4.00
C GLY A 31 -8.19 -5.18 3.58
N TYR A 32 -7.17 -4.31 3.61
CA TYR A 32 -7.31 -2.95 3.14
C TYR A 32 -7.30 -2.87 1.61
N GLN A 33 -7.99 -1.87 1.07
CA GLN A 33 -7.88 -1.51 -0.34
C GLN A 33 -6.74 -0.50 -0.49
N VAL A 34 -5.63 -0.91 -1.10
CA VAL A 34 -4.43 -0.07 -1.17
C VAL A 34 -4.18 0.41 -2.59
N THR A 35 -3.91 1.71 -2.73
CA THR A 35 -3.35 2.29 -3.95
C THR A 35 -1.91 2.70 -3.67
N GLY A 36 -0.96 2.23 -4.48
CA GLY A 36 0.45 2.64 -4.42
C GLY A 36 0.75 3.78 -5.38
N LEU A 37 1.57 4.74 -4.94
CA LEU A 37 2.10 5.82 -5.74
C LEU A 37 3.61 5.90 -5.54
N ASP A 38 4.37 5.92 -6.62
CA ASP A 38 5.80 6.22 -6.58
C ASP A 38 6.19 7.08 -7.79
N PHE A 39 7.22 7.90 -7.64
CA PHE A 39 7.74 8.72 -8.74
C PHE A 39 8.63 7.90 -9.69
N SER A 40 9.25 6.83 -9.19
CA SER A 40 10.12 5.97 -9.96
C SER A 40 9.31 4.93 -10.74
N ALA A 41 9.28 5.09 -12.07
CA ALA A 41 8.69 4.09 -12.96
C ALA A 41 9.37 2.70 -12.81
N GLY A 42 10.67 2.65 -12.52
CA GLY A 42 11.38 1.40 -12.27
C GLY A 42 10.89 0.69 -11.00
N MET A 43 10.66 1.44 -9.93
CA MET A 43 10.10 0.88 -8.69
C MET A 43 8.68 0.35 -8.92
N LEU A 44 7.85 1.09 -9.65
CA LEU A 44 6.49 0.66 -9.99
C LEU A 44 6.48 -0.60 -10.87
N ALA A 45 7.46 -0.76 -11.77
CA ALA A 45 7.59 -1.97 -12.59
C ALA A 45 7.97 -3.21 -11.76
N GLU A 46 8.74 -3.01 -10.68
CA GLU A 46 9.08 -4.07 -9.72
C GLU A 46 8.00 -4.30 -8.66
N ALA A 47 7.05 -3.37 -8.50
CA ALA A 47 6.02 -3.47 -7.48
C ALA A 47 5.11 -4.69 -7.74
N GLN A 48 5.16 -5.65 -6.83
CA GLN A 48 4.34 -6.87 -6.89
C GLN A 48 2.93 -6.57 -6.37
N ILE A 49 2.12 -5.87 -7.16
CA ILE A 49 0.68 -5.74 -6.87
C ILE A 49 -0.02 -6.88 -7.62
N LEU A 50 -0.39 -7.93 -6.87
CA LEU A 50 -1.23 -9.04 -7.36
C LEU A 50 -2.68 -8.60 -7.51
#